data_AF-A0A2A6BV70-F1
#
_entry.id   AF-A0A2A6BV70-F1
#
_cell.length_a   1.000
_cell.length_b   1.000
_cell.length_c   1.000
_cell.angle_alpha   90.00
_cell.angle_beta   90.00
_cell.angle_gamma   90.00
#
_symmetry.space_group_name_H-M   'P 1'
#
loop_
_entity.id
_entity.type
_entity.pdbx_description
1 polymer ?
#
loop_
_entity_poly.entity_id
_entity_poly.type
_entity_poly.pdbx_seq_one_letter_code
_entity_poly.pdbx_strand_id
1 'polypeptide(L)'
;MVELQLKTPLRFDQFTQPVCITSNDNTAISAGKYQWFTGWGYTTNVQLGNPTKQLQQAQLYIDPSSVCSNFYKDTFWTDSQICAGTPQKTTCNYDLGGPLVQQNSAGVWYQYGISAYRAKNCDNAGVFTRVSWYCSWIYQYTGIRCA
;
A
#
# COMPACT_ATOMS: atom_id res chain seq x y z
N MET A 1 -8.54 -7.41 -6.29
CA MET A 1 -8.73 -5.95 -6.45
C MET A 1 -10.22 -5.66 -6.56
N VAL A 2 -10.68 -4.54 -6.02
CA VAL A 2 -12.09 -4.10 -6.03
C VAL A 2 -12.11 -2.63 -6.41
N GLU A 3 -13.12 -2.20 -7.17
CA GLU A 3 -13.38 -0.79 -7.52
C GLU A 3 -14.70 -0.37 -6.85
N LEU A 4 -14.75 0.87 -6.38
CA LEU A 4 -15.92 1.45 -5.73
C LEU A 4 -16.25 2.80 -6.38
N GLN A 5 -17.33 2.83 -7.15
CA GLN A 5 -17.84 4.06 -7.72
C GLN A 5 -18.73 4.80 -6.73
N LEU A 6 -18.38 6.04 -6.40
CA LEU A 6 -19.21 6.88 -5.55
C LEU A 6 -20.50 7.27 -6.26
N LYS A 7 -21.64 7.17 -5.55
CA LYS A 7 -22.95 7.61 -6.06
C LYS A 7 -22.96 9.10 -6.44
N THR A 8 -22.24 9.92 -5.67
CA THR A 8 -22.09 11.35 -5.91
C THR A 8 -20.59 11.66 -6.02
N PRO A 9 -20.13 12.33 -7.10
CA PRO A 9 -18.73 12.70 -7.23
C PRO A 9 -18.24 13.56 -6.07
N LEU A 10 -16.99 13.34 -5.64
CA LEU A 10 -16.33 14.19 -4.67
C LEU A 10 -16.09 15.59 -5.24
N ARG A 11 -16.11 16.60 -4.36
CA ARG A 11 -15.60 17.93 -4.66
C ARG A 11 -14.17 17.99 -4.15
N PHE A 12 -13.24 18.31 -5.04
CA PHE A 12 -11.83 18.45 -4.66
C PHE A 12 -11.57 19.80 -4.00
N ASP A 13 -10.74 19.78 -2.96
CA ASP A 13 -10.32 20.93 -2.18
C ASP A 13 -8.95 20.66 -1.53
N GLN A 14 -8.50 21.52 -0.61
CA GLN A 14 -7.20 21.35 0.06
C GLN A 14 -7.08 20.08 0.94
N PHE A 15 -8.20 19.42 1.28
CA PHE A 15 -8.24 18.20 2.09
C PHE A 15 -8.64 16.96 1.29
N THR A 16 -9.16 17.15 0.07
CA THR A 16 -9.66 16.09 -0.81
C THR A 16 -8.99 16.22 -2.18
N GLN A 17 -8.01 15.37 -2.46
CA GLN A 17 -7.31 15.30 -3.74
C GLN A 17 -7.10 13.84 -4.16
N PRO A 18 -7.08 13.54 -5.46
CA PRO A 18 -6.74 12.21 -5.95
C PRO A 18 -5.23 11.93 -5.78
N VAL A 19 -4.87 10.65 -5.82
CA VAL A 19 -3.48 10.19 -5.94
C VAL A 19 -3.20 9.71 -7.35
N CYS A 20 -1.97 9.85 -7.82
CA CYS A 20 -1.58 9.34 -9.14
C CYS A 20 -1.31 7.83 -9.10
N ILE A 21 -1.48 7.18 -10.25
CA ILE A 21 -1.07 5.79 -10.47
C ILE A 21 -0.19 5.73 -11.72
N THR A 22 0.75 4.79 -11.76
CA THR A 22 1.71 4.66 -12.86
C THR A 22 1.96 3.20 -13.20
N SER A 23 2.27 2.96 -14.47
CA SER A 23 2.76 1.68 -14.98
C SER A 23 4.26 1.51 -14.73
N ASN A 24 4.98 2.61 -14.51
CA ASN A 24 6.42 2.66 -14.33
C ASN A 24 6.79 2.76 -12.85
N ASP A 25 6.73 1.64 -12.13
CA ASP A 25 6.96 1.60 -10.69
C ASP A 25 8.27 0.92 -10.25
N ASN A 26 8.96 0.21 -11.16
CA ASN A 26 10.13 -0.62 -10.86
C ASN A 26 11.16 0.07 -9.95
N THR A 27 11.45 1.35 -10.19
CA THR A 27 12.39 2.13 -9.36
C THR A 27 11.82 2.41 -7.97
N ALA A 28 10.53 2.74 -7.86
CA ALA A 28 9.88 3.12 -6.60
C ALA A 28 9.62 1.92 -5.69
N ILE A 29 9.39 0.74 -6.27
CA ILE A 29 9.17 -0.53 -5.54
C ILE A 29 10.43 -1.40 -5.47
N SER A 30 11.60 -0.84 -5.80
CA SER A 30 12.86 -1.57 -5.65
C SER A 30 13.21 -1.74 -4.18
N ALA A 31 13.80 -2.89 -3.84
CA ALA A 31 14.32 -3.13 -2.50
C ALA A 31 15.29 -2.02 -2.10
N GLY A 32 15.20 -1.51 -0.88
CA GLY A 32 15.98 -0.33 -0.49
C GLY A 32 15.20 0.98 -0.47
N LYS A 33 14.04 1.04 -1.12
CA LYS A 33 13.23 2.26 -1.15
C LYS A 33 12.34 2.38 0.06
N TYR A 34 11.91 3.61 0.32
CA TYR A 34 10.95 3.93 1.34
C TYR A 34 9.64 4.37 0.70
N GLN A 35 8.53 3.95 1.28
CA GLN A 35 7.20 4.39 0.93
C GLN A 35 6.40 4.68 2.20
N TRP A 36 5.40 5.54 2.09
CA TRP A 36 4.51 5.89 3.18
C TRP A 36 3.25 5.03 3.15
N PHE A 37 2.90 4.51 4.32
CA PHE A 37 1.61 3.92 4.60
C PHE A 37 0.87 4.81 5.60
N THR A 38 -0.43 5.00 5.40
CA THR A 38 -1.28 5.76 6.32
C THR A 38 -2.53 4.97 6.67
N GLY A 39 -3.01 5.12 7.90
CA GLY A 39 -4.16 4.36 8.41
C GLY A 39 -4.51 4.67 9.86
N TRP A 40 -5.57 4.03 10.37
CA TRP A 40 -6.09 4.22 11.73
C TRP A 40 -5.97 2.97 12.61
N GLY A 41 -5.41 1.90 12.08
CA GLY A 41 -5.26 0.60 12.72
C GLY A 41 -4.38 0.62 13.94
N TYR A 42 -4.19 -0.56 14.52
CA TYR A 42 -3.33 -0.68 15.70
C TYR A 42 -1.88 -0.45 15.30
N THR A 43 -1.14 0.27 16.16
CA THR A 43 0.30 0.50 16.00
C THR A 43 1.15 -0.61 16.60
N THR A 44 0.53 -1.55 17.32
CA THR A 44 1.19 -2.70 17.92
C THR A 44 0.32 -3.96 17.75
N ASN A 45 0.92 -5.13 17.96
CA ASN A 45 0.19 -6.40 17.97
C ASN A 45 -0.69 -6.59 19.22
N VAL A 46 -0.51 -5.75 20.25
CA VAL A 46 -1.29 -5.77 21.48
C VAL A 46 -2.56 -4.94 21.26
N GLN A 47 -3.70 -5.62 21.11
CA GLN A 47 -5.00 -4.99 20.94
C GLN A 47 -5.62 -4.60 22.29
N LEU A 48 -4.95 -3.72 23.03
CA LEU A 48 -5.52 -3.11 24.24
C LEU A 48 -6.23 -1.81 23.85
N GLY A 49 -7.56 -1.79 24.01
CA GLY A 49 -8.38 -0.63 23.69
C GLY A 49 -8.72 -0.51 22.20
N ASN A 50 -9.13 0.69 21.77
CA ASN A 50 -9.56 0.96 20.40
C ASN A 50 -8.37 1.30 19.48
N PRO A 51 -8.50 1.11 18.15
CA PRO A 51 -7.56 1.66 17.18
C PRO A 51 -7.38 3.17 17.34
N THR A 52 -6.36 3.71 16.69
CA THR A 52 -6.01 5.12 16.80
C THR A 52 -7.14 6.04 16.30
N LYS A 53 -7.43 7.11 17.03
CA LYS A 53 -8.47 8.10 16.64
C LYS A 53 -7.97 9.10 15.60
N GLN A 54 -6.66 9.31 15.52
CA GLN A 54 -6.01 10.21 14.58
C GLN A 54 -5.30 9.39 13.52
N LEU A 55 -5.33 9.86 12.27
CA LEU A 55 -4.62 9.21 11.17
C LEU A 55 -3.13 9.10 11.53
N GLN A 56 -2.59 7.90 11.41
CA GLN A 56 -1.17 7.64 11.59
C GLN A 56 -0.49 7.50 10.24
N GLN A 57 0.84 7.68 10.24
CA GLN A 57 1.68 7.42 9.10
C GLN A 57 2.93 6.64 9.50
N ALA A 58 3.35 5.73 8.63
CA ALA A 58 4.57 4.95 8.79
C ALA A 58 5.33 4.93 7.47
N GLN A 59 6.59 5.36 7.51
CA GLN A 59 7.52 5.13 6.42
C GLN A 59 8.00 3.68 6.46
N LEU A 60 7.50 2.85 5.53
CA LEU A 60 7.87 1.46 5.37
C LEU A 60 9.03 1.33 4.39
N TYR A 61 9.89 0.35 4.66
CA TYR A 61 10.97 -0.04 3.77
C TYR A 61 10.46 -1.10 2.80
N ILE A 62 10.81 -1.00 1.52
CA ILE A 62 10.53 -2.06 0.55
C ILE A 62 11.57 -3.15 0.76
N ASP A 63 11.12 -4.31 1.23
CA ASP A 63 11.97 -5.46 1.45
C ASP A 63 12.16 -6.25 0.14
N PRO A 64 13.28 -6.98 -0.02
CA PRO A 64 13.43 -7.91 -1.12
C PRO A 64 12.26 -8.88 -1.17
N SER A 65 11.74 -9.14 -2.36
CA SER A 65 10.65 -10.10 -2.58
C SER A 65 10.94 -11.49 -2.00
N SER A 66 12.22 -11.87 -1.83
CA SER A 66 12.63 -13.10 -1.18
C SER A 66 12.23 -13.18 0.31
N VAL A 67 12.14 -12.06 1.03
CA VAL A 67 11.67 -12.03 2.43
C VAL A 67 10.23 -12.56 2.49
N CYS A 68 9.34 -11.96 1.71
CA CYS A 68 7.95 -12.40 1.63
C CYS A 68 7.79 -13.78 0.99
N SER A 69 8.56 -14.11 -0.06
CA SER A 69 8.53 -15.44 -0.68
C SER A 69 8.91 -16.53 0.33
N ASN A 70 9.89 -16.26 1.18
CA ASN A 70 10.33 -17.20 2.20
C ASN A 70 9.33 -17.36 3.34
N PHE A 71 8.64 -16.29 3.74
CA PHE A 71 7.71 -16.31 4.86
C PHE A 71 6.30 -16.77 4.46
N TYR A 72 5.76 -16.20 3.39
CA TYR A 72 4.39 -16.46 2.91
C TYR A 72 4.30 -17.61 1.89
N LYS A 73 5.43 -18.10 1.39
CA LYS A 73 5.52 -19.25 0.47
C LYS A 73 4.62 -19.06 -0.76
N ASP A 74 3.83 -20.07 -1.09
CA ASP A 74 2.98 -20.15 -2.29
C ASP A 74 1.85 -19.11 -2.32
N THR A 75 1.68 -18.30 -1.27
CA THR A 75 0.70 -17.23 -1.24
C THR A 75 1.26 -15.88 -1.71
N PHE A 76 2.57 -15.77 -1.95
CA PHE A 76 3.21 -14.54 -2.41
C PHE A 76 3.65 -14.62 -3.88
N TRP A 77 3.20 -13.66 -4.69
CA TRP A 77 3.50 -13.56 -6.12
C TRP A 77 4.26 -12.26 -6.42
N THR A 78 5.54 -12.38 -6.77
CA THR A 78 6.46 -11.26 -6.95
C THR A 78 6.03 -10.23 -7.99
N ASP A 79 5.29 -10.66 -9.01
CA ASP A 79 4.91 -9.78 -10.12
C ASP A 79 3.75 -8.87 -9.76
N SER A 80 2.80 -9.38 -8.96
CA SER A 80 1.55 -8.72 -8.61
C SER A 80 1.51 -8.20 -7.18
N GLN A 81 2.58 -8.39 -6.40
CA GLN A 81 2.65 -8.00 -5.00
C GLN A 81 3.99 -7.38 -4.63
N ILE A 82 3.96 -6.52 -3.61
CA ILE A 82 5.09 -5.79 -3.05
C ILE A 82 5.28 -6.26 -1.61
N CYS A 83 6.53 -6.55 -1.24
CA CYS A 83 6.94 -6.86 0.13
C CYS A 83 7.41 -5.57 0.81
N ALA A 84 6.76 -5.13 1.88
CA ALA A 84 7.13 -3.89 2.55
C ALA A 84 6.92 -3.91 4.06
N GLY A 85 7.84 -3.27 4.78
CA GLY A 85 7.92 -3.23 6.23
C GLY A 85 8.94 -4.22 6.77
N THR A 86 9.43 -3.94 7.98
CA THR A 86 10.38 -4.78 8.71
C THR A 86 9.73 -5.24 10.03
N PRO A 87 10.30 -6.21 10.76
CA PRO A 87 9.79 -6.58 12.08
C PRO A 87 9.62 -5.41 13.06
N GLN A 88 10.42 -4.34 12.91
CA GLN A 88 10.33 -3.15 13.75
C GLN A 88 9.30 -2.13 13.26
N LYS A 89 8.94 -2.17 11.97
CA LYS A 89 8.05 -1.19 11.35
C LYS A 89 7.34 -1.79 10.15
N THR A 90 6.13 -2.27 10.38
CA THR A 90 5.27 -2.92 9.39
C THR A 90 3.81 -2.51 9.59
N THR A 91 2.92 -2.92 8.68
CA THR A 91 1.48 -2.78 8.89
C THR A 91 1.00 -3.78 9.94
N CYS A 92 0.05 -3.36 10.76
CA CYS A 92 -0.52 -4.22 11.78
C CYS A 92 -2.05 -4.29 11.63
N ASN A 93 -2.75 -4.69 12.69
CA ASN A 93 -4.17 -4.98 12.62
C ASN A 93 -4.97 -3.80 12.09
N TYR A 94 -5.97 -4.11 11.25
CA TYR A 94 -6.83 -3.18 10.50
C TYR A 94 -6.13 -2.58 9.24
N ASP A 95 -6.77 -1.60 8.60
CA ASP A 95 -6.31 -0.90 7.38
C ASP A 95 -5.91 -1.78 6.18
N LEU A 96 -6.45 -3.00 6.07
CA LEU A 96 -6.40 -3.72 4.80
C LEU A 96 -7.16 -2.92 3.74
N GLY A 97 -6.58 -2.78 2.55
CA GLY A 97 -7.01 -1.83 1.54
C GLY A 97 -6.34 -0.45 1.61
N GLY A 98 -5.56 -0.17 2.67
CA GLY A 98 -4.85 1.10 2.84
C GLY A 98 -3.74 1.33 1.79
N PRO A 99 -3.38 2.59 1.51
CA PRO A 99 -2.47 2.94 0.42
C PRO A 99 -0.99 2.79 0.82
N LEU A 100 -0.17 2.33 -0.12
CA LEU A 100 1.28 2.48 -0.07
C LEU A 100 1.71 3.48 -1.14
N VAL A 101 2.23 4.62 -0.73
CA VAL A 101 2.46 5.78 -1.60
C VAL A 101 3.88 6.34 -1.47
N GLN A 102 4.37 7.00 -2.52
CA GLN A 102 5.62 7.76 -2.45
C GLN A 102 5.54 9.00 -3.31
N GLN A 103 6.13 10.09 -2.81
CA GLN A 103 6.23 11.35 -3.53
C GLN A 103 7.45 11.33 -4.46
N ASN A 104 7.27 11.76 -5.71
CA ASN A 104 8.39 11.94 -6.63
C ASN A 104 9.12 13.27 -6.36
N SER A 105 10.22 13.51 -7.07
CA SER A 105 11.01 14.74 -6.94
C SER A 105 10.28 16.02 -7.35
N ALA A 106 9.21 15.91 -8.13
CA ALA A 106 8.34 17.02 -8.52
C ALA A 106 7.21 17.30 -7.52
N GLY A 107 7.15 16.57 -6.39
CA GLY A 107 6.13 16.76 -5.36
C GLY A 107 4.81 16.01 -5.63
N VAL A 108 4.74 15.17 -6.66
CA VAL A 108 3.54 14.41 -7.02
C VAL A 108 3.52 13.07 -6.28
N TRP A 109 2.40 12.73 -5.66
CA TRP A 109 2.20 11.48 -4.94
C TRP A 109 1.66 10.39 -5.85
N TYR A 110 2.30 9.22 -5.80
CA TYR A 110 1.87 8.03 -6.52
C TYR A 110 1.56 6.91 -5.56
N GLN A 111 0.49 6.16 -5.84
CA GLN A 111 0.14 4.94 -5.15
C GLN A 111 0.71 3.73 -5.89
N TYR A 112 1.54 2.97 -5.19
CA TYR A 112 2.22 1.79 -5.73
C TYR A 112 1.65 0.49 -5.16
N GLY A 113 1.12 0.54 -3.94
CA GLY A 113 0.59 -0.63 -3.25
C GLY A 113 -0.78 -0.43 -2.62
N ILE A 114 -1.46 -1.54 -2.38
CA ILE A 114 -2.68 -1.63 -1.57
C ILE A 114 -2.47 -2.72 -0.53
N SER A 115 -2.57 -2.40 0.77
CA SER A 115 -2.36 -3.36 1.86
C SER A 115 -3.29 -4.57 1.71
N ALA A 116 -2.73 -5.78 1.67
CA ALA A 116 -3.49 -7.00 1.37
C ALA A 116 -3.52 -7.97 2.55
N TYR A 117 -2.36 -8.35 3.07
CA TYR A 117 -2.23 -9.23 4.23
C TYR A 117 -0.87 -9.03 4.89
N ARG A 118 -0.72 -9.61 6.08
CA ARG A 118 0.45 -9.40 6.95
C ARG A 118 0.62 -10.59 7.89
N ALA A 119 1.77 -10.65 8.56
CA ALA A 119 2.02 -11.61 9.62
C ALA A 119 1.08 -11.36 10.80
N LYS A 120 0.62 -12.45 11.45
CA LYS A 120 -0.34 -12.40 12.55
C LYS A 120 0.11 -11.50 13.71
N ASN A 121 1.41 -11.51 14.01
CA ASN A 121 1.99 -10.79 15.13
C ASN A 121 2.60 -9.43 14.73
N CYS A 122 2.42 -8.99 13.47
CA CYS A 122 2.98 -7.74 12.97
C CYS A 122 4.51 -7.64 13.15
N ASP A 123 5.18 -8.79 13.02
CA ASP A 123 6.61 -9.01 13.26
C ASP A 123 7.38 -9.37 11.98
N ASN A 124 6.76 -9.15 10.82
CA ASN A 124 7.35 -9.38 9.51
C ASN A 124 6.81 -8.37 8.48
N ALA A 125 7.40 -8.34 7.29
CA ALA A 125 6.93 -7.52 6.18
C ALA A 125 5.46 -7.80 5.85
N GLY A 126 4.70 -6.73 5.61
CA GLY A 126 3.37 -6.80 5.05
C GLY A 126 3.43 -7.03 3.54
N VAL A 127 2.37 -7.60 3.00
CA VAL A 127 2.19 -7.77 1.56
C VAL A 127 1.16 -6.79 1.04
N PHE A 128 1.53 -6.12 -0.05
CA PHE A 128 0.69 -5.15 -0.74
C PHE A 128 0.42 -5.63 -2.17
N THR A 129 -0.78 -5.43 -2.67
CA THR A 129 -1.10 -5.61 -4.10
C THR A 129 -0.37 -4.52 -4.89
N ARG A 130 0.42 -4.90 -5.90
CA ARG A 130 1.15 -3.98 -6.79
C ARG A 130 0.17 -3.32 -7.76
N VAL A 131 -0.04 -2.01 -7.64
CA VAL A 131 -1.05 -1.28 -8.43
C VAL A 131 -0.78 -1.36 -9.93
N SER A 132 0.49 -1.24 -10.34
CA SER A 132 0.89 -1.23 -11.76
C SER A 132 0.51 -2.53 -12.50
N TRP A 133 0.54 -3.67 -11.81
CA TRP A 133 0.14 -4.97 -12.35
C TRP A 133 -1.33 -5.00 -12.79
N TYR A 134 -2.16 -4.14 -12.19
CA TYR A 134 -3.59 -4.07 -12.46
C TYR A 134 -3.98 -2.86 -13.32
N CYS A 135 -3.04 -2.12 -13.92
CA CYS A 135 -3.33 -0.94 -14.75
C CYS A 135 -4.32 -1.22 -15.88
N SER A 136 -4.20 -2.37 -16.57
CA SER A 136 -5.16 -2.76 -17.62
C SER A 136 -6.56 -2.95 -17.07
N TRP A 137 -6.68 -3.58 -15.90
CA TRP A 137 -7.96 -3.79 -15.22
C TRP A 137 -8.55 -2.44 -14.76
N ILE A 138 -7.75 -1.58 -14.15
CA ILE A 138 -8.18 -0.23 -13.73
C ILE A 138 -8.73 0.54 -14.94
N TYR A 139 -8.01 0.55 -16.06
CA TYR A 139 -8.46 1.23 -17.27
C TYR A 139 -9.77 0.64 -17.82
N GLN A 140 -9.90 -0.70 -17.84
CA GLN A 140 -11.10 -1.37 -18.33
C GLN A 140 -12.37 -0.95 -17.57
N TYR A 141 -12.29 -0.79 -16.25
CA TYR A 141 -13.46 -0.50 -15.42
C TYR A 141 -13.68 1.00 -15.15
N THR A 142 -12.63 1.82 -15.20
CA THR A 142 -12.71 3.25 -14.80
C THR A 142 -12.40 4.22 -15.94
N GLY A 143 -11.76 3.76 -17.01
CA GLY A 143 -11.17 4.62 -18.05
C GLY A 143 -9.92 5.38 -17.61
N ILE A 144 -9.50 5.28 -16.35
CA ILE A 144 -8.30 5.95 -15.82
C ILE A 144 -7.06 5.19 -16.30
N ARG A 145 -6.12 5.93 -16.89
CA ARG A 145 -4.84 5.37 -17.36
C ARG A 145 -3.77 5.56 -16.29
N CYS A 146 -2.97 4.52 -16.11
CA CYS A 146 -1.69 4.66 -15.43
C CYS A 146 -0.74 5.49 -16.30
N ALA A 147 -0.09 6.48 -15.69
CA ALA A 147 0.96 7.27 -16.33
C ALA A 147 2.21 6.46 -16.64
#